data_AF-A0AA86JPG9-F1
#
_entry.id   AF-A0AA86JPG9-F1
#
_cell.length_a   1.000
_cell.length_b   1.000
_cell.length_c   1.000
_cell.angle_alpha   90.00
_cell.angle_beta   90.00
_cell.angle_gamma   90.00
#
_symmetry.space_group_name_H-M   'P 1'
#
loop_
_entity.id
_entity.type
_entity.pdbx_description
1 polymer ?
#
loop_
_entity_poly.entity_id
_entity_poly.type
_entity_poly.pdbx_seq_one_letter_code
_entity_poly.pdbx_strand_id
1 'polypeptide(L)'
;MGIFKDDRVDYLEEERKKLWIQITGVQESFKALREESQQIREQIRQLEDVLSKKTSDYEAEAKQSSRKAVEFRNKSEVAKEAATENLNKTNEILNEVINIHETVNSLNSKVGEIVGSVQSVHADIVIASDDIKDRKEQLEESIAELEELFSNSSNYSNNIQSLQTLATNGQEISTKIDVLHKYVLNKKNEIDELYFEVMGYTETSESGAETAVPGLKDELNDAYNELKNNISNTQLELSEHKRKQIADSITFANQKEAQFNNTIKRWEEEYTQLSEQVSDLLPRALTKGLSHAYSEKKKEELEDTKKLTDKFIGGIIGMICVSLIPFVVSVYFISTETKTLEEVIMIIPRLVIAILPLYIPVLWLAYSANKSLNLSKRLIEEYTHKEVLSKTFEGLSSQIENVKDKKMSAELRIKLLYSILEVNSENPGKLITDYNKSDHPLMDVLEKSVKLSHTIDKISEIPGLSKIAVMLDKKSKRMLEEKRKQANAGLEAVLEDEGEGDPEDDAAATEDIKDGTKTV
;
A
#
# COMPACT_ATOMS: atom_id res chain seq x y z
N MET A 1 -99.91 279.01 -89.95
CA MET A 1 -100.82 278.51 -90.99
C MET A 1 -101.32 277.17 -90.47
N GLY A 2 -102.58 277.01 -90.12
CA GLY A 2 -103.68 277.52 -90.88
C GLY A 2 -104.18 276.40 -91.73
N ILE A 3 -105.50 276.43 -91.81
CA ILE A 3 -106.26 275.79 -92.84
C ILE A 3 -106.19 274.28 -92.75
N PHE A 4 -107.24 273.63 -93.14
CA PHE A 4 -108.64 273.91 -92.96
C PHE A 4 -109.13 272.49 -93.10
N LYS A 5 -109.86 272.03 -92.10
CA LYS A 5 -111.27 271.74 -92.31
C LYS A 5 -111.48 270.45 -93.10
N ASP A 6 -112.67 269.96 -93.30
CA ASP A 6 -113.91 270.19 -92.57
C ASP A 6 -114.55 268.82 -92.43
N ASP A 7 -115.42 268.74 -91.43
CA ASP A 7 -116.68 267.99 -91.37
C ASP A 7 -116.73 266.48 -91.58
N ARG A 8 -115.81 265.83 -92.29
CA ARG A 8 -115.90 264.38 -92.52
C ARG A 8 -115.54 263.56 -91.28
N VAL A 9 -115.17 264.23 -90.19
CA VAL A 9 -114.63 263.60 -88.99
C VAL A 9 -115.69 262.78 -88.26
N ASP A 10 -116.98 263.18 -88.28
CA ASP A 10 -118.04 262.45 -87.57
C ASP A 10 -118.38 261.09 -88.19
N TYR A 11 -118.48 260.97 -89.52
CA TYR A 11 -118.80 259.69 -90.17
C TYR A 11 -117.63 258.69 -90.11
N LEU A 12 -116.40 259.19 -89.93
CA LEU A 12 -115.19 258.38 -89.93
C LEU A 12 -114.94 257.66 -88.59
N GLU A 13 -115.53 258.10 -87.48
CA GLU A 13 -115.34 257.42 -86.19
C GLU A 13 -116.30 256.23 -86.00
N GLU A 14 -117.52 256.28 -86.53
CA GLU A 14 -118.48 255.18 -86.41
C GLU A 14 -118.04 253.92 -87.17
N GLU A 15 -117.51 254.10 -88.38
CA GLU A 15 -116.94 253.01 -89.19
C GLU A 15 -115.71 252.37 -88.52
N ARG A 16 -114.89 253.18 -87.81
CA ARG A 16 -113.67 252.70 -87.16
C ARG A 16 -113.95 251.71 -86.02
N LYS A 17 -115.08 251.87 -85.32
CA LYS A 17 -115.46 250.96 -84.22
C LYS A 17 -115.97 249.61 -84.73
N LYS A 18 -116.74 249.57 -85.82
CA LYS A 18 -117.24 248.29 -86.38
C LYS A 18 -116.09 247.41 -86.88
N LEU A 19 -115.05 248.01 -87.47
CA LEU A 19 -113.86 247.28 -87.93
C LEU A 19 -113.04 246.69 -86.77
N TRP A 20 -113.01 247.36 -85.61
CA TRP A 20 -112.27 246.85 -84.47
C TRP A 20 -112.88 245.58 -83.87
N ILE A 21 -114.21 245.41 -83.98
CA ILE A 21 -114.93 244.21 -83.50
C ILE A 21 -114.65 242.99 -84.39
N GLN A 22 -114.50 243.18 -85.70
CA GLN A 22 -114.19 242.06 -86.59
C GLN A 22 -112.73 241.57 -86.44
N ILE A 23 -111.79 242.47 -86.09
CA ILE A 23 -110.37 242.10 -85.94
C ILE A 23 -110.13 241.26 -84.68
N THR A 24 -110.82 241.55 -83.57
CA THR A 24 -110.66 240.76 -82.33
C THR A 24 -111.22 239.34 -82.46
N GLY A 25 -112.31 239.13 -83.19
CA GLY A 25 -112.90 237.80 -83.39
C GLY A 25 -112.02 236.82 -84.20
N VAL A 26 -111.19 237.33 -85.11
CA VAL A 26 -110.27 236.50 -85.91
C VAL A 26 -109.02 236.11 -85.10
N GLN A 27 -108.65 236.87 -84.07
CA GLN A 27 -107.43 236.65 -83.29
C GLN A 27 -107.57 235.47 -82.30
N GLU A 28 -108.78 235.18 -81.83
CA GLU A 28 -109.05 234.04 -80.93
C GLU A 28 -109.04 232.69 -81.65
N SER A 29 -109.58 232.58 -82.87
CA SER A 29 -109.61 231.32 -83.62
C SER A 29 -108.21 230.81 -83.99
N PHE A 30 -107.25 231.71 -84.18
CA PHE A 30 -105.84 231.35 -84.45
C PHE A 30 -105.10 230.79 -83.23
N LYS A 31 -105.56 231.14 -82.01
CA LYS A 31 -104.94 230.67 -80.76
C LYS A 31 -105.33 229.21 -80.47
N ALA A 32 -106.58 228.84 -80.73
CA ALA A 32 -107.09 227.47 -80.56
C ALA A 32 -106.39 226.45 -81.47
N LEU A 33 -106.12 226.82 -82.73
CA LEU A 33 -105.49 225.92 -83.71
C LEU A 33 -104.02 225.58 -83.36
N ARG A 34 -103.35 226.41 -82.55
CA ARG A 34 -101.93 226.24 -82.18
C ARG A 34 -101.73 225.23 -81.06
N GLU A 35 -102.68 225.12 -80.14
CA GLU A 35 -102.62 224.16 -79.02
C GLU A 35 -102.83 222.70 -79.50
N GLU A 36 -103.71 222.49 -80.49
CA GLU A 36 -104.00 221.15 -81.04
C GLU A 36 -102.78 220.53 -81.75
N SER A 37 -101.98 221.34 -82.45
CA SER A 37 -100.73 220.91 -83.10
C SER A 37 -99.63 220.50 -82.11
N GLN A 38 -99.70 220.95 -80.85
CA GLN A 38 -98.70 220.66 -79.82
C GLN A 38 -98.91 219.27 -79.21
N GLN A 39 -100.17 218.84 -79.04
CA GLN A 39 -100.50 217.52 -78.47
C GLN A 39 -100.11 216.35 -79.39
N ILE A 40 -100.21 216.52 -80.71
CA ILE A 40 -99.90 215.44 -81.68
C ILE A 40 -98.38 215.10 -81.68
N ARG A 41 -97.50 216.07 -81.41
CA ARG A 41 -96.04 215.80 -81.32
C ARG A 41 -95.64 215.00 -80.09
N GLU A 42 -96.33 215.20 -78.97
CA GLU A 42 -96.02 214.52 -77.71
C GLU A 42 -96.32 213.01 -77.81
N GLN A 43 -97.38 212.62 -78.52
CA GLN A 43 -97.78 211.22 -78.70
C GLN A 43 -96.82 210.43 -79.60
N ILE A 44 -96.26 211.04 -80.64
CA ILE A 44 -95.28 210.39 -81.52
C ILE A 44 -93.99 210.05 -80.75
N ARG A 45 -93.57 210.91 -79.82
CA ARG A 45 -92.36 210.72 -79.02
C ARG A 45 -92.45 209.53 -78.04
N GLN A 46 -93.65 209.22 -77.54
CA GLN A 46 -93.85 208.11 -76.61
C GLN A 46 -93.79 206.73 -77.30
N LEU A 47 -94.16 206.66 -78.58
CA LEU A 47 -94.11 205.41 -79.36
C LEU A 47 -92.67 204.98 -79.72
N GLU A 48 -91.76 205.93 -79.92
CA GLU A 48 -90.33 205.63 -80.18
C GLU A 48 -89.60 205.04 -78.96
N ASP A 49 -89.93 205.43 -77.73
CA ASP A 49 -89.25 204.92 -76.52
C ASP A 49 -89.54 203.41 -76.28
N VAL A 50 -90.77 202.96 -76.60
CA VAL A 50 -91.21 201.58 -76.35
C VAL A 50 -90.55 200.57 -77.31
N LEU A 51 -90.25 200.97 -78.55
CA LEU A 51 -89.58 200.08 -79.51
C LEU A 51 -88.11 199.81 -79.15
N SER A 52 -87.43 200.78 -78.53
CA SER A 52 -86.00 200.67 -78.19
C SER A 52 -85.70 199.69 -77.04
N LYS A 53 -86.67 199.43 -76.15
CA LYS A 53 -86.47 198.55 -74.98
C LYS A 53 -86.64 197.06 -75.27
N LYS A 54 -87.41 196.64 -76.28
CA LYS A 54 -87.74 195.20 -76.49
C LYS A 54 -86.66 194.37 -77.20
N THR A 55 -85.70 194.99 -77.87
CA THR A 55 -84.65 194.27 -78.64
C THR A 55 -83.40 193.94 -77.82
N SER A 56 -83.12 194.65 -76.72
CA SER A 56 -81.90 194.46 -75.91
C SER A 56 -81.93 193.25 -74.96
N ASP A 57 -83.10 192.83 -74.48
CA ASP A 57 -83.20 191.79 -73.44
C ASP A 57 -83.00 190.37 -73.98
N TYR A 58 -83.47 190.07 -75.20
CA TYR A 58 -83.30 188.75 -75.83
C TYR A 58 -81.84 188.39 -76.16
N GLU A 59 -81.00 189.41 -76.41
CA GLU A 59 -79.58 189.22 -76.69
C GLU A 59 -78.80 188.75 -75.44
N ALA A 60 -79.22 189.17 -74.25
CA ALA A 60 -78.58 188.80 -72.98
C ALA A 60 -78.85 187.34 -72.58
N GLU A 61 -80.07 186.82 -72.80
CA GLU A 61 -80.48 185.46 -72.42
C GLU A 61 -79.80 184.37 -73.27
N ALA A 62 -79.63 184.63 -74.58
CA ALA A 62 -78.89 183.74 -75.48
C ALA A 62 -77.42 183.56 -75.06
N LYS A 63 -76.79 184.65 -74.59
CA LYS A 63 -75.40 184.64 -74.09
C LYS A 63 -75.25 183.81 -72.82
N GLN A 64 -76.24 183.83 -71.93
CA GLN A 64 -76.24 183.03 -70.70
C GLN A 64 -76.43 181.54 -70.98
N SER A 65 -77.31 181.17 -71.92
CA SER A 65 -77.55 179.78 -72.32
C SER A 65 -76.32 179.15 -73.00
N SER A 66 -75.61 179.92 -73.83
CA SER A 66 -74.33 179.51 -74.42
C SER A 66 -73.28 179.19 -73.35
N ARG A 67 -73.17 180.03 -72.31
CA ARG A 67 -72.24 179.78 -71.18
C ARG A 67 -72.58 178.50 -70.42
N LYS A 68 -73.87 178.21 -70.15
CA LYS A 68 -74.30 176.97 -69.49
C LYS A 68 -73.99 175.72 -70.33
N ALA A 69 -74.17 175.78 -71.65
CA ALA A 69 -73.84 174.67 -72.54
C ALA A 69 -72.34 174.34 -72.52
N VAL A 70 -71.48 175.36 -72.48
CA VAL A 70 -70.02 175.19 -72.32
C VAL A 70 -69.67 174.60 -70.95
N GLU A 71 -70.34 175.04 -69.88
CA GLU A 71 -70.15 174.49 -68.54
C GLU A 71 -70.52 173.00 -68.46
N PHE A 72 -71.66 172.60 -69.04
CA PHE A 72 -72.06 171.18 -69.11
C PHE A 72 -71.10 170.36 -69.97
N ARG A 73 -70.60 170.90 -71.10
CA ARG A 73 -69.58 170.24 -71.93
C ARG A 73 -68.32 169.95 -71.12
N ASN A 74 -67.81 170.94 -70.39
CA ASN A 74 -66.61 170.76 -69.57
C ASN A 74 -66.86 169.79 -68.40
N LYS A 75 -68.02 169.82 -67.74
CA LYS A 75 -68.37 168.84 -66.69
C LYS A 75 -68.46 167.41 -67.23
N SER A 76 -69.03 167.23 -68.42
CA SER A 76 -69.09 165.91 -69.08
C SER A 76 -67.71 165.41 -69.51
N GLU A 77 -66.81 166.31 -69.93
CA GLU A 77 -65.42 165.97 -70.26
C GLU A 77 -64.64 165.53 -69.02
N VAL A 78 -64.74 166.27 -67.92
CA VAL A 78 -64.15 165.89 -66.62
C VAL A 78 -64.72 164.55 -66.12
N ALA A 79 -66.03 164.31 -66.26
CA ALA A 79 -66.64 163.04 -65.87
C ALA A 79 -66.15 161.86 -66.75
N LYS A 80 -65.93 162.10 -68.06
CA LYS A 80 -65.35 161.11 -68.97
C LYS A 80 -63.91 160.79 -68.60
N GLU A 81 -63.08 161.80 -68.33
CA GLU A 81 -61.70 161.62 -67.89
C GLU A 81 -61.64 160.81 -66.58
N ALA A 82 -62.46 161.18 -65.58
CA ALA A 82 -62.57 160.43 -64.32
C ALA A 82 -63.04 158.97 -64.52
N ALA A 83 -63.98 158.73 -65.44
CA ALA A 83 -64.42 157.38 -65.78
C ALA A 83 -63.31 156.56 -66.46
N THR A 84 -62.53 157.18 -67.36
CA THR A 84 -61.38 156.51 -68.00
C THR A 84 -60.26 156.23 -67.02
N GLU A 85 -60.00 157.13 -66.07
CA GLU A 85 -59.01 156.94 -65.01
C GLU A 85 -59.42 155.76 -64.09
N ASN A 86 -60.69 155.71 -63.68
CA ASN A 86 -61.22 154.59 -62.88
C ASN A 86 -61.18 153.26 -63.64
N LEU A 87 -61.47 153.25 -64.95
CA LEU A 87 -61.36 152.06 -65.79
C LEU A 87 -59.92 151.53 -65.83
N ASN A 88 -58.94 152.42 -65.99
CA ASN A 88 -57.52 152.05 -65.97
C ASN A 88 -57.11 151.47 -64.61
N LYS A 89 -57.48 152.11 -63.50
CA LYS A 89 -57.25 151.58 -62.14
C LYS A 89 -57.89 150.20 -61.93
N THR A 90 -59.10 149.99 -62.46
CA THR A 90 -59.81 148.71 -62.35
C THR A 90 -59.09 147.61 -63.15
N ASN A 91 -58.56 147.93 -64.33
CA ASN A 91 -57.76 146.99 -65.13
C ASN A 91 -56.40 146.68 -64.50
N GLU A 92 -55.74 147.65 -63.88
CA GLU A 92 -54.51 147.42 -63.09
C GLU A 92 -54.78 146.45 -61.93
N ILE A 93 -55.83 146.70 -61.14
CA ILE A 93 -56.24 145.81 -60.04
C ILE A 93 -56.60 144.40 -60.57
N LEU A 94 -57.30 144.30 -61.70
CA LEU A 94 -57.64 143.01 -62.30
C LEU A 94 -56.39 142.20 -62.67
N ASN A 95 -55.38 142.84 -63.26
CA ASN A 95 -54.10 142.20 -63.58
C ASN A 95 -53.34 141.77 -62.33
N GLU A 96 -53.36 142.58 -61.26
CA GLU A 96 -52.79 142.18 -59.96
C GLU A 96 -53.49 140.95 -59.39
N VAL A 97 -54.83 140.90 -59.45
CA VAL A 97 -55.62 139.75 -58.98
C VAL A 97 -55.32 138.49 -59.79
N ILE A 98 -55.16 138.60 -61.11
CA ILE A 98 -54.79 137.47 -61.98
C ILE A 98 -53.41 136.94 -61.58
N ASN A 99 -52.41 137.81 -61.42
CA ASN A 99 -51.07 137.41 -60.97
C ASN A 99 -51.12 136.74 -59.59
N ILE A 100 -51.90 137.27 -58.64
CA ILE A 100 -52.08 136.63 -57.33
C ILE A 100 -52.69 135.23 -57.49
N HIS A 101 -53.73 135.08 -58.31
CA HIS A 101 -54.35 133.77 -58.54
C HIS A 101 -53.36 132.74 -59.13
N GLU A 102 -52.55 133.15 -60.11
CA GLU A 102 -51.51 132.30 -60.69
C GLU A 102 -50.47 131.89 -59.63
N THR A 103 -50.02 132.82 -58.78
CA THR A 103 -49.08 132.50 -57.70
C THR A 103 -49.67 131.53 -56.68
N VAL A 104 -50.94 131.71 -56.30
CA VAL A 104 -51.66 130.81 -55.36
C VAL A 104 -51.77 129.40 -55.93
N ASN A 105 -52.10 129.26 -57.22
CA ASN A 105 -52.17 127.94 -57.87
C ASN A 105 -50.80 127.27 -57.91
N SER A 106 -49.73 128.01 -58.19
CA SER A 106 -48.37 127.47 -58.17
C SER A 106 -47.96 127.01 -56.76
N LEU A 107 -48.38 127.73 -55.72
CA LEU A 107 -48.14 127.38 -54.32
C LEU A 107 -48.91 126.12 -53.92
N ASN A 108 -50.19 126.00 -54.31
CA ASN A 108 -50.99 124.80 -54.05
C ASN A 108 -50.38 123.56 -54.71
N SER A 109 -49.86 123.67 -55.93
CA SER A 109 -49.15 122.56 -56.59
C SER A 109 -47.93 122.12 -55.79
N LYS A 110 -47.10 123.07 -55.33
CA LYS A 110 -45.93 122.78 -54.49
C LYS A 110 -46.30 122.16 -53.14
N VAL A 111 -47.38 122.63 -52.52
CA VAL A 111 -47.89 122.04 -51.27
C VAL A 111 -48.36 120.60 -51.49
N GLY A 112 -49.04 120.33 -52.61
CA GLY A 112 -49.44 118.97 -52.99
C GLY A 112 -48.24 118.01 -53.15
N GLU A 113 -47.17 118.46 -53.81
CA GLU A 113 -45.92 117.69 -53.94
C GLU A 113 -45.26 117.43 -52.57
N ILE A 114 -45.19 118.44 -51.70
CA ILE A 114 -44.63 118.29 -50.35
C ILE A 114 -45.44 117.28 -49.53
N VAL A 115 -46.78 117.38 -49.55
CA VAL A 115 -47.66 116.42 -48.84
C VAL A 115 -47.44 115.00 -49.34
N GLY A 116 -47.32 114.81 -50.66
CA GLY A 116 -46.99 113.49 -51.23
C GLY A 116 -45.63 112.96 -50.76
N SER A 117 -44.61 113.81 -50.73
CA SER A 117 -43.27 113.42 -50.24
C SER A 117 -43.28 113.03 -48.75
N VAL A 118 -44.03 113.76 -47.91
CA VAL A 118 -44.15 113.49 -46.48
C VAL A 118 -44.89 112.18 -46.21
N GLN A 119 -45.94 111.88 -46.99
CA GLN A 119 -46.66 110.61 -46.87
C GLN A 119 -45.77 109.41 -47.23
N SER A 120 -44.93 109.53 -48.26
CA SER A 120 -43.96 108.49 -48.62
C SER A 120 -42.96 108.25 -47.48
N VAL A 121 -42.35 109.31 -46.95
CA VAL A 121 -41.38 109.20 -45.85
C VAL A 121 -42.02 108.61 -44.58
N HIS A 122 -43.28 108.96 -44.29
CA HIS A 122 -43.99 108.38 -43.16
C HIS A 122 -44.21 106.88 -43.32
N ALA A 123 -44.56 106.41 -44.52
CA ALA A 123 -44.70 104.99 -44.81
C ALA A 123 -43.37 104.24 -44.61
N ASP A 124 -42.26 104.82 -45.08
CA ASP A 124 -40.92 104.23 -44.91
C ASP A 124 -40.51 104.14 -43.43
N ILE A 125 -40.83 105.15 -42.62
CA ILE A 125 -40.56 105.16 -41.17
C ILE A 125 -41.35 104.07 -40.44
N VAL A 126 -42.62 103.85 -40.80
CA VAL A 126 -43.45 102.81 -40.19
C VAL A 126 -42.86 101.42 -40.48
N ILE A 127 -42.46 101.17 -41.74
CA ILE A 127 -41.83 99.90 -42.13
C ILE A 127 -40.51 99.67 -41.36
N ALA A 128 -39.67 100.70 -41.25
CA ALA A 128 -38.41 100.61 -40.49
C ALA A 128 -38.63 100.37 -38.99
N SER A 129 -39.69 100.93 -38.41
CA SER A 129 -40.03 100.73 -36.99
C SER A 129 -40.45 99.29 -36.70
N ASP A 130 -41.22 98.66 -37.59
CA ASP A 130 -41.61 97.26 -37.44
C ASP A 130 -40.40 96.31 -37.58
N ASP A 131 -39.52 96.54 -38.56
CA ASP A 131 -38.29 95.73 -38.73
C ASP A 131 -37.35 95.81 -37.51
N ILE A 132 -37.21 96.99 -36.90
CA ILE A 132 -36.42 97.16 -35.68
C ILE A 132 -37.03 96.36 -34.51
N LYS A 133 -38.36 96.30 -34.43
CA LYS A 133 -39.04 95.55 -33.37
C LYS A 133 -38.82 94.05 -33.53
N ASP A 134 -38.95 93.53 -34.75
CA ASP A 134 -38.71 92.11 -35.04
C ASP A 134 -37.26 91.71 -34.75
N ARG A 135 -36.29 92.54 -35.15
CA ARG A 135 -34.87 92.31 -34.85
C ARG A 135 -34.57 92.35 -33.35
N LYS A 136 -35.29 93.18 -32.58
CA LYS A 136 -35.14 93.20 -31.13
C LYS A 136 -35.62 91.89 -30.50
N GLU A 137 -36.79 91.39 -30.91
CA GLU A 137 -37.33 90.11 -30.40
C GLU A 137 -36.39 88.93 -30.69
N GLN A 138 -35.84 88.84 -31.90
CA GLN A 138 -34.84 87.81 -32.25
C GLN A 138 -33.56 87.89 -31.41
N LEU A 139 -33.13 89.10 -31.07
CA LEU A 139 -31.91 89.33 -30.29
C LEU A 139 -32.13 88.96 -28.82
N GLU A 140 -33.31 89.25 -28.27
CA GLU A 140 -33.71 88.80 -26.92
C GLU A 140 -33.77 87.26 -26.82
N GLU A 141 -34.28 86.58 -27.86
CA GLU A 141 -34.28 85.10 -27.94
C GLU A 141 -32.86 84.52 -27.99
N SER A 142 -31.99 85.08 -28.84
CA SER A 142 -30.59 84.64 -28.97
C SER A 142 -29.78 84.84 -27.67
N ILE A 143 -30.07 85.90 -26.90
CA ILE A 143 -29.43 86.13 -25.60
C ILE A 143 -29.89 85.07 -24.59
N ALA A 144 -31.18 84.71 -24.57
CA ALA A 144 -31.69 83.68 -23.68
C ALA A 144 -31.04 82.30 -23.98
N GLU A 145 -30.90 81.93 -25.25
CA GLU A 145 -30.21 80.69 -25.65
C GLU A 145 -28.73 80.69 -25.21
N LEU A 146 -28.04 81.82 -25.33
CA LEU A 146 -26.65 81.97 -24.88
C LEU A 146 -26.53 81.83 -23.35
N GLU A 147 -27.43 82.43 -22.58
CA GLU A 147 -27.44 82.31 -21.11
C GLU A 147 -27.70 80.87 -20.65
N GLU A 148 -28.56 80.13 -21.35
CA GLU A 148 -28.79 78.70 -21.10
C GLU A 148 -27.55 77.85 -21.43
N LEU A 149 -26.89 78.11 -22.56
CA LEU A 149 -25.63 77.44 -22.93
C LEU A 149 -24.50 77.70 -21.93
N PHE A 150 -24.36 78.94 -21.45
CA PHE A 150 -23.35 79.28 -20.45
C PHE A 150 -23.62 78.61 -19.10
N SER A 151 -24.89 78.49 -18.69
CA SER A 151 -25.29 77.77 -17.48
C SER A 151 -24.95 76.27 -17.57
N ASN A 152 -25.09 75.69 -18.77
CA ASN A 152 -24.75 74.29 -19.04
C ASN A 152 -23.22 74.03 -19.12
N SER A 153 -22.38 75.05 -19.30
CA SER A 153 -20.91 74.92 -19.37
C SER A 153 -20.26 74.29 -18.11
N SER A 154 -20.80 74.60 -16.93
CA SER A 154 -20.35 74.01 -15.66
C SER A 154 -20.61 72.51 -15.58
N ASN A 155 -21.76 72.05 -16.10
CA ASN A 155 -22.09 70.62 -16.17
C ASN A 155 -21.17 69.87 -17.13
N TYR A 156 -20.78 70.47 -18.26
CA TYR A 156 -19.85 69.82 -19.19
C TYR A 156 -18.47 69.60 -18.57
N SER A 157 -17.96 70.52 -17.74
CA SER A 157 -16.69 70.33 -17.02
C SER A 157 -16.75 69.16 -16.02
N ASN A 158 -17.83 69.06 -15.25
CA ASN A 158 -18.03 67.94 -14.31
C ASN A 158 -18.17 66.60 -15.04
N ASN A 159 -18.85 66.57 -16.18
CA ASN A 159 -19.01 65.39 -17.02
C ASN A 159 -17.69 64.95 -17.66
N ILE A 160 -16.83 65.88 -18.07
CA ILE A 160 -15.48 65.57 -18.57
C ILE A 160 -14.64 64.93 -17.45
N GLN A 161 -14.70 65.47 -16.23
CA GLN A 161 -13.94 64.94 -15.10
C GLN A 161 -14.41 63.54 -14.69
N SER A 162 -15.73 63.28 -14.72
CA SER A 162 -16.31 61.95 -14.46
C SER A 162 -15.97 60.94 -15.56
N LEU A 163 -16.00 61.34 -16.83
CA LEU A 163 -15.53 60.53 -17.96
C LEU A 163 -14.05 60.16 -17.83
N GLN A 164 -13.21 61.11 -17.39
CA GLN A 164 -11.78 60.87 -17.20
C GLN A 164 -11.52 59.85 -16.08
N THR A 165 -12.28 59.92 -14.98
CA THR A 165 -12.20 58.93 -13.89
C THR A 165 -12.74 57.57 -14.32
N LEU A 166 -13.79 57.53 -15.13
CA LEU A 166 -14.31 56.27 -15.69
C LEU A 166 -13.28 55.62 -16.63
N ALA A 167 -12.60 56.41 -17.46
CA ALA A 167 -11.57 55.94 -18.38
C ALA A 167 -10.37 55.34 -17.63
N THR A 168 -9.89 55.98 -16.56
CA THR A 168 -8.80 55.43 -15.73
C THR A 168 -9.21 54.12 -15.05
N ASN A 169 -10.44 54.05 -14.51
CA ASN A 169 -10.94 52.83 -13.89
C ASN A 169 -11.12 51.69 -14.92
N GLY A 170 -11.61 52.01 -16.12
CA GLY A 170 -11.72 51.06 -17.23
C GLY A 170 -10.35 50.50 -17.64
N GLN A 171 -9.33 51.35 -17.72
CA GLN A 171 -7.96 50.93 -18.03
C GLN A 171 -7.41 49.99 -16.95
N GLU A 172 -7.59 50.30 -15.67
CA GLU A 172 -7.17 49.41 -14.57
C GLU A 172 -7.88 48.05 -14.63
N ILE A 173 -9.19 48.02 -14.87
CA ILE A 173 -9.94 46.77 -15.00
C ILE A 173 -9.43 45.95 -16.19
N SER A 174 -9.16 46.59 -17.33
CA SER A 174 -8.59 45.91 -18.52
C SER A 174 -7.25 45.24 -18.18
N THR A 175 -6.36 45.94 -17.48
CA THR A 175 -5.06 45.35 -17.09
C THR A 175 -5.22 44.16 -16.13
N LYS A 176 -6.19 44.22 -15.19
CA LYS A 176 -6.51 43.09 -14.30
C LYS A 176 -7.05 41.88 -15.07
N ILE A 177 -7.91 42.13 -16.06
CA ILE A 177 -8.45 41.08 -16.94
C ILE A 177 -7.32 40.38 -17.71
N ASP A 178 -6.38 41.14 -18.28
CA ASP A 178 -5.24 40.56 -19.02
C ASP A 178 -4.35 39.68 -18.13
N VAL A 179 -4.10 40.11 -16.88
CA VAL A 179 -3.33 39.30 -15.92
C VAL A 179 -4.07 38.01 -15.56
N LEU A 180 -5.37 38.09 -15.28
CA LEU A 180 -6.19 36.91 -14.99
C LEU A 180 -6.27 35.96 -16.19
N HIS A 181 -6.40 36.48 -17.40
CA HIS A 181 -6.43 35.67 -18.61
C HIS A 181 -5.12 34.90 -18.81
N LYS A 182 -3.96 35.56 -18.62
CA LYS A 182 -2.64 34.89 -18.64
C LYS A 182 -2.52 33.82 -17.56
N TYR A 183 -3.02 34.09 -16.35
CA TYR A 183 -3.03 33.12 -15.26
C TYR A 183 -3.88 31.88 -15.58
N VAL A 184 -5.08 32.07 -16.14
CA VAL A 184 -5.96 30.97 -16.57
C VAL A 184 -5.32 30.14 -17.68
N LEU A 185 -4.67 30.79 -18.65
CA LEU A 185 -3.92 30.09 -19.71
C LEU A 185 -2.81 29.21 -19.14
N ASN A 186 -2.01 29.72 -18.21
CA ASN A 186 -0.98 28.91 -17.56
C ASN A 186 -1.58 27.72 -16.80
N LYS A 187 -2.66 27.94 -16.03
CA LYS A 187 -3.32 26.86 -15.30
C LYS A 187 -3.93 25.81 -16.22
N LYS A 188 -4.47 26.21 -17.37
CA LYS A 188 -4.93 25.28 -18.39
C LYS A 188 -3.78 24.41 -18.89
N ASN A 189 -2.64 25.02 -19.23
CA ASN A 189 -1.47 24.27 -19.71
C ASN A 189 -0.95 23.27 -18.65
N GLU A 190 -0.87 23.68 -17.38
CA GLU A 190 -0.50 22.78 -16.27
C GLU A 190 -1.48 21.58 -16.15
N ILE A 191 -2.79 21.83 -16.34
CA ILE A 191 -3.81 20.77 -16.31
C ILE A 191 -3.68 19.85 -17.51
N ASP A 192 -3.43 20.39 -18.70
CA ASP A 192 -3.25 19.61 -19.92
C ASP A 192 -1.99 18.72 -19.81
N GLU A 193 -0.88 19.25 -19.28
CA GLU A 193 0.34 18.47 -18.99
C GLU A 193 0.05 17.31 -18.04
N LEU A 194 -0.62 17.57 -16.91
CA LEU A 194 -1.02 16.52 -15.95
C LEU A 194 -1.97 15.50 -16.58
N TYR A 195 -2.89 15.95 -17.44
CA TYR A 195 -3.81 15.06 -18.14
C TYR A 195 -3.05 14.10 -19.06
N PHE A 196 -2.10 14.61 -19.85
CA PHE A 196 -1.27 13.80 -20.73
C PHE A 196 -0.34 12.85 -19.95
N GLU A 197 0.18 13.27 -18.79
CA GLU A 197 1.00 12.41 -17.92
C GLU A 197 0.17 11.24 -17.34
N VAL A 198 -1.07 11.50 -16.93
CA VAL A 198 -1.95 10.50 -16.31
C VAL A 198 -2.56 9.55 -17.34
N MET A 199 -3.10 10.09 -18.44
CA MET A 199 -3.88 9.33 -19.43
C MET A 199 -3.07 8.91 -20.67
N GLY A 200 -1.89 9.48 -20.87
CA GLY A 200 -1.13 9.30 -22.10
C GLY A 200 -1.63 10.20 -23.23
N TYR A 201 -0.88 10.22 -24.33
CA TYR A 201 -1.22 10.96 -25.54
C TYR A 201 -0.78 10.18 -26.78
N THR A 202 -1.41 10.45 -27.91
CA THR A 202 -0.99 9.89 -29.19
C THR A 202 -0.06 10.88 -29.89
N GLU A 203 1.17 10.44 -30.17
CA GLU A 203 2.11 11.22 -30.95
C GLU A 203 2.11 10.67 -32.38
N THR A 204 1.88 11.54 -33.36
CA THR A 204 1.96 11.17 -34.77
C THR A 204 3.40 11.36 -35.23
N SER A 205 4.10 10.26 -35.50
CA SER A 205 5.46 10.32 -36.03
C SER A 205 5.45 10.73 -37.51
N GLU A 206 6.56 11.29 -38.05
CA GLU A 206 6.70 11.80 -39.43
C GLU A 206 6.30 10.79 -40.54
N SER A 207 6.17 9.50 -40.21
CA SER A 207 5.72 8.43 -41.12
C SER A 207 4.19 8.21 -41.14
N GLY A 208 3.39 8.99 -40.40
CA GLY A 208 1.93 8.83 -40.33
C GLY A 208 1.43 7.64 -39.50
N ALA A 209 2.31 7.03 -38.69
CA ALA A 209 1.92 6.03 -37.70
C ALA A 209 1.68 6.72 -36.34
N GLU A 210 0.49 6.50 -35.76
CA GLU A 210 0.16 6.94 -34.41
C GLU A 210 0.84 6.02 -33.40
N THR A 211 1.79 6.55 -32.63
CA THR A 211 2.35 5.87 -31.47
C THR A 211 1.67 6.42 -30.22
N ALA A 212 0.87 5.59 -29.57
CA ALA A 212 0.28 5.92 -28.27
C ALA A 212 1.39 5.86 -27.21
N VAL A 213 1.68 7.00 -26.59
CA VAL A 213 2.55 7.08 -25.42
C VAL A 213 1.68 6.73 -24.21
N PRO A 214 1.95 5.60 -23.52
CA PRO A 214 1.15 5.16 -22.38
C PRO A 214 1.31 6.15 -21.22
N GLY A 215 0.20 6.44 -20.54
CA GLY A 215 0.22 7.25 -19.32
C GLY A 215 0.51 6.41 -18.07
N LEU A 216 0.69 7.08 -16.93
CA LEU A 216 0.86 6.44 -15.61
C LEU A 216 -0.24 5.41 -15.30
N LYS A 217 -1.47 5.62 -15.78
CA LYS A 217 -2.58 4.68 -15.64
C LYS A 217 -2.29 3.35 -16.33
N ASP A 218 -1.73 3.39 -17.53
CA ASP A 218 -1.45 2.20 -18.33
C ASP A 218 -0.23 1.47 -17.76
N GLU A 219 0.83 2.20 -17.36
CA GLU A 219 1.98 1.63 -16.65
C GLU A 219 1.57 0.90 -15.36
N LEU A 220 0.66 1.50 -14.58
CA LEU A 220 0.14 0.87 -13.36
C LEU A 220 -0.64 -0.41 -13.67
N ASN A 221 -1.44 -0.39 -14.74
CA ASN A 221 -2.24 -1.54 -15.14
C ASN A 221 -1.35 -2.68 -15.65
N ASP A 222 -0.29 -2.34 -16.37
CA ASP A 222 0.73 -3.30 -16.84
C ASP A 222 1.49 -3.90 -15.66
N ALA A 223 1.95 -3.08 -14.72
CA ALA A 223 2.60 -3.56 -13.50
C ALA A 223 1.67 -4.46 -12.66
N TYR A 224 0.38 -4.13 -12.58
CA TYR A 224 -0.61 -4.95 -11.90
C TYR A 224 -0.82 -6.30 -12.60
N ASN A 225 -0.93 -6.30 -13.93
CA ASN A 225 -1.07 -7.52 -14.73
C ASN A 225 0.18 -8.39 -14.64
N GLU A 226 1.37 -7.80 -14.66
CA GLU A 226 2.63 -8.49 -14.47
C GLU A 226 2.72 -9.12 -13.08
N LEU A 227 2.39 -8.38 -12.03
CA LEU A 227 2.35 -8.89 -10.66
C LEU A 227 1.36 -10.05 -10.52
N LYS A 228 0.17 -9.93 -11.12
CA LYS A 228 -0.86 -10.98 -11.12
C LYS A 228 -0.37 -12.25 -11.83
N ASN A 229 0.30 -12.10 -12.97
CA ASN A 229 0.89 -13.21 -13.71
C ASN A 229 2.01 -13.87 -12.90
N ASN A 230 2.89 -13.08 -12.29
CA ASN A 230 3.97 -13.58 -11.44
C ASN A 230 3.41 -14.36 -10.25
N ILE A 231 2.40 -13.84 -9.55
CA ILE A 231 1.73 -14.55 -8.46
C ILE A 231 1.13 -15.89 -8.93
N SER A 232 0.45 -15.91 -10.09
CA SER A 232 -0.11 -17.14 -10.65
C SER A 232 0.98 -18.15 -11.01
N ASN A 233 2.09 -17.70 -11.58
CA ASN A 233 3.22 -18.57 -11.94
C ASN A 233 3.90 -19.13 -10.69
N THR A 234 4.18 -18.30 -9.68
CA THR A 234 4.72 -18.76 -8.39
C THR A 234 3.80 -19.75 -7.70
N GLN A 235 2.47 -19.55 -7.78
CA GLN A 235 1.49 -20.49 -7.24
C GLN A 235 1.58 -21.86 -7.95
N LEU A 236 1.72 -21.87 -9.28
CA LEU A 236 1.90 -23.09 -10.07
C LEU A 236 3.21 -23.79 -9.70
N GLU A 237 4.33 -23.07 -9.67
CA GLU A 237 5.65 -23.58 -9.28
C GLU A 237 5.64 -24.17 -7.86
N LEU A 238 4.99 -23.50 -6.90
CA LEU A 238 4.84 -23.98 -5.53
C LEU A 238 4.04 -25.29 -5.48
N SER A 239 2.99 -25.40 -6.28
CA SER A 239 2.18 -26.62 -6.37
C SER A 239 2.96 -27.79 -6.98
N GLU A 240 3.83 -27.51 -7.96
CA GLU A 240 4.73 -28.51 -8.56
C GLU A 240 5.82 -28.93 -7.57
N HIS A 241 6.45 -27.98 -6.88
CA HIS A 241 7.43 -28.27 -5.84
C HIS A 241 6.85 -29.12 -4.72
N LYS A 242 5.63 -28.79 -4.23
CA LYS A 242 4.92 -29.60 -3.23
C LYS A 242 4.67 -31.02 -3.73
N ARG A 243 4.18 -31.19 -4.97
CA ARG A 243 3.96 -32.51 -5.57
C ARG A 243 5.26 -33.30 -5.68
N LYS A 244 6.35 -32.68 -6.12
CA LYS A 244 7.67 -33.30 -6.22
C LYS A 244 8.20 -33.71 -4.85
N GLN A 245 8.12 -32.84 -3.84
CA GLN A 245 8.53 -33.15 -2.48
C GLN A 245 7.75 -34.33 -1.88
N ILE A 246 6.44 -34.40 -2.12
CA ILE A 246 5.61 -35.53 -1.70
C ILE A 246 6.06 -36.82 -2.39
N ALA A 247 6.28 -36.78 -3.71
CA ALA A 247 6.75 -37.93 -4.48
C ALA A 247 8.14 -38.41 -4.02
N ASP A 248 9.08 -37.49 -3.78
CA ASP A 248 10.42 -37.78 -3.26
C ASP A 248 10.34 -38.37 -1.84
N SER A 249 9.43 -37.87 -0.99
CA SER A 249 9.23 -38.42 0.36
C SER A 249 8.66 -39.84 0.33
N ILE A 250 7.69 -40.11 -0.56
CA ILE A 250 7.11 -41.46 -0.73
C ILE A 250 8.16 -42.43 -1.27
N THR A 251 8.94 -42.02 -2.28
CA THR A 251 10.00 -42.87 -2.83
C THR A 251 11.09 -43.16 -1.82
N PHE A 252 11.50 -42.18 -1.01
CA PHE A 252 12.44 -42.38 0.09
C PHE A 252 11.90 -43.35 1.16
N ALA A 253 10.64 -43.18 1.57
CA ALA A 253 10.00 -44.07 2.53
C ALA A 253 9.98 -45.52 2.04
N ASN A 254 9.55 -45.74 0.78
CA ASN A 254 9.52 -47.06 0.16
C ASN A 254 10.92 -47.70 0.04
N GLN A 255 11.94 -46.90 -0.29
CA GLN A 255 13.33 -47.38 -0.32
C GLN A 255 13.81 -47.81 1.06
N LYS A 256 13.49 -47.04 2.12
CA LYS A 256 13.87 -47.38 3.48
C LYS A 256 13.15 -48.62 3.99
N GLU A 257 11.86 -48.74 3.71
CA GLU A 257 11.08 -49.93 4.04
C GLU A 257 11.67 -51.18 3.36
N ALA A 258 12.04 -51.10 2.08
CA ALA A 258 12.71 -52.18 1.37
C ALA A 258 14.08 -52.54 1.99
N GLN A 259 14.88 -51.54 2.39
CA GLN A 259 16.16 -51.77 3.08
C GLN A 259 15.97 -52.47 4.43
N PHE A 260 14.99 -52.04 5.23
CA PHE A 260 14.71 -52.66 6.53
C PHE A 260 14.20 -54.09 6.36
N ASN A 261 13.28 -54.33 5.43
CA ASN A 261 12.77 -55.67 5.15
C ASN A 261 13.88 -56.63 4.70
N ASN A 262 14.81 -56.17 3.85
CA ASN A 262 15.97 -56.98 3.46
C ASN A 262 16.92 -57.25 4.64
N THR A 263 17.11 -56.27 5.53
CA THR A 263 17.96 -56.44 6.72
C THR A 263 17.36 -57.44 7.70
N ILE A 264 16.04 -57.36 7.94
CA ILE A 264 15.31 -58.30 8.79
C ILE A 264 15.42 -59.71 8.24
N LYS A 265 15.17 -59.92 6.95
CA LYS A 265 15.33 -61.24 6.31
C LYS A 265 16.73 -61.81 6.50
N ARG A 266 17.76 -60.99 6.30
CA ARG A 266 19.16 -61.42 6.53
C ARG A 266 19.39 -61.85 7.98
N TRP A 267 18.90 -61.10 8.96
CA TRP A 267 19.05 -61.47 10.37
C TRP A 267 18.27 -62.74 10.73
N GLU A 268 17.08 -62.94 10.17
CA GLU A 268 16.32 -64.19 10.35
C GLU A 268 17.08 -65.39 9.77
N GLU A 269 17.69 -65.24 8.59
CA GLU A 269 18.54 -66.26 7.97
C GLU A 269 19.78 -66.56 8.83
N GLU A 270 20.51 -65.53 9.26
CA GLU A 270 21.70 -65.67 10.13
C GLU A 270 21.34 -66.35 11.47
N TYR A 271 20.24 -65.94 12.11
CA TYR A 271 19.78 -66.55 13.35
C TYR A 271 19.42 -68.03 13.18
N THR A 272 18.71 -68.36 12.09
CA THR A 272 18.30 -69.73 11.81
C THR A 272 19.52 -70.63 11.57
N GLN A 273 20.50 -70.15 10.80
CA GLN A 273 21.76 -70.86 10.56
C GLN A 273 22.54 -71.07 11.86
N LEU A 274 22.67 -70.04 12.69
CA LEU A 274 23.39 -70.14 13.95
C LEU A 274 22.71 -71.12 14.92
N SER A 275 21.38 -71.07 15.03
CA SER A 275 20.62 -71.99 15.87
C SER A 275 20.76 -73.45 15.42
N GLU A 276 20.80 -73.69 14.10
CA GLU A 276 21.02 -75.02 13.55
C GLU A 276 22.43 -75.53 13.86
N GLN A 277 23.46 -74.69 13.69
CA GLN A 277 24.84 -75.02 14.04
C GLN A 277 25.02 -75.35 15.52
N VAL A 278 24.43 -74.56 16.43
CA VAL A 278 24.50 -74.82 17.87
C VAL A 278 23.83 -76.14 18.24
N SER A 279 22.68 -76.43 17.64
CA SER A 279 21.94 -77.69 17.86
C SER A 279 22.71 -78.92 17.37
N ASP A 280 23.45 -78.81 16.27
CA ASP A 280 24.26 -79.89 15.72
C ASP A 280 25.55 -80.14 16.54
N LEU A 281 26.24 -79.08 16.95
CA LEU A 281 27.55 -79.20 17.60
C LEU A 281 27.47 -79.72 19.04
N LEU A 282 26.39 -79.46 19.77
CA LEU A 282 26.30 -79.74 21.20
C LEU A 282 26.29 -81.26 21.55
N PRO A 283 25.50 -82.13 20.88
CA PRO A 283 25.56 -83.58 21.09
C PRO A 283 26.93 -84.17 20.70
N ARG A 284 27.49 -83.72 19.56
CA ARG A 284 28.77 -84.21 19.02
C ARG A 284 29.94 -83.87 19.95
N ALA A 285 29.97 -82.65 20.48
CA ALA A 285 31.03 -82.20 21.38
C ALA A 285 31.02 -82.96 22.73
N LEU A 286 29.84 -83.21 23.30
CA LEU A 286 29.69 -83.92 24.58
C LEU A 286 30.18 -85.37 24.48
N THR A 287 29.78 -86.09 23.44
CA THR A 287 30.15 -87.50 23.26
C THR A 287 31.63 -87.68 22.92
N LYS A 288 32.19 -86.76 22.13
CA LYS A 288 33.62 -86.77 21.80
C LYS A 288 34.48 -86.46 23.03
N GLY A 289 34.03 -85.54 23.89
CA GLY A 289 34.67 -85.25 25.18
C GLY A 289 34.66 -86.45 26.13
N LEU A 290 33.51 -87.09 26.32
CA LEU A 290 33.38 -88.24 27.23
C LEU A 290 34.15 -89.49 26.74
N SER A 291 34.05 -89.83 25.45
CA SER A 291 34.79 -90.97 24.89
C SER A 291 36.30 -90.78 24.97
N HIS A 292 36.79 -89.54 24.79
CA HIS A 292 38.20 -89.21 24.97
C HIS A 292 38.64 -89.39 26.42
N ALA A 293 37.89 -88.84 27.39
CA ALA A 293 38.20 -88.97 28.80
C ALA A 293 38.25 -90.43 29.28
N TYR A 294 37.34 -91.29 28.80
CA TYR A 294 37.37 -92.72 29.11
C TYR A 294 38.55 -93.46 28.46
N SER A 295 38.90 -93.10 27.22
CA SER A 295 40.06 -93.67 26.52
C SER A 295 41.37 -93.30 27.22
N GLU A 296 41.48 -92.06 27.69
CA GLU A 296 42.63 -91.58 28.46
C GLU A 296 42.76 -92.31 29.80
N LYS A 297 41.67 -92.41 30.57
CA LYS A 297 41.65 -93.15 31.85
C LYS A 297 42.00 -94.62 31.70
N LYS A 298 41.48 -95.28 30.64
CA LYS A 298 41.85 -96.66 30.31
C LYS A 298 43.34 -96.80 30.01
N LYS A 299 43.94 -95.83 29.32
CA LYS A 299 45.36 -95.85 29.00
C LYS A 299 46.22 -95.70 30.26
N GLU A 300 45.86 -94.78 31.16
CA GLU A 300 46.52 -94.63 32.46
C GLU A 300 46.49 -95.95 33.27
N GLU A 301 45.32 -96.59 33.37
CA GLU A 301 45.17 -97.87 34.08
C GLU A 301 45.94 -99.03 33.44
N LEU A 302 46.08 -99.05 32.11
CA LEU A 302 46.92 -100.01 31.41
C LEU A 302 48.40 -99.84 31.75
N GLU A 303 48.87 -98.60 31.88
CA GLU A 303 50.23 -98.30 32.30
C GLU A 303 50.47 -98.72 33.76
N ASP A 304 49.50 -98.46 34.63
CA ASP A 304 49.58 -98.87 36.04
C ASP A 304 49.47 -100.39 36.22
N THR A 305 48.64 -101.07 35.41
CA THR A 305 48.59 -102.55 35.35
C THR A 305 49.96 -103.12 34.97
N LYS A 306 50.68 -102.51 34.02
CA LYS A 306 52.04 -102.95 33.66
C LYS A 306 52.99 -102.80 34.84
N LYS A 307 53.02 -101.63 35.50
CA LYS A 307 53.84 -101.40 36.69
C LYS A 307 53.53 -102.39 37.81
N LEU A 308 52.25 -102.69 38.05
CA LEU A 308 51.82 -103.68 39.04
C LEU A 308 52.24 -105.10 38.65
N THR A 309 52.25 -105.43 37.36
CA THR A 309 52.72 -106.72 36.84
C THR A 309 54.22 -106.87 37.06
N ASP A 310 54.99 -105.81 36.80
CA ASP A 310 56.42 -105.79 37.05
C ASP A 310 56.74 -105.93 38.54
N LYS A 311 55.98 -105.26 39.41
CA LYS A 311 56.08 -105.43 40.88
C LYS A 311 55.76 -106.86 41.30
N PHE A 312 54.74 -107.49 40.70
CA PHE A 312 54.39 -108.88 41.00
C PHE A 312 55.50 -109.86 40.57
N ILE A 313 56.04 -109.71 39.36
CA ILE A 313 57.16 -110.51 38.87
C ILE A 313 58.40 -110.28 39.76
N GLY A 314 58.70 -109.04 40.13
CA GLY A 314 59.77 -108.71 41.06
C GLY A 314 59.60 -109.36 42.44
N GLY A 315 58.36 -109.41 42.95
CA GLY A 315 58.02 -110.15 44.17
C GLY A 315 58.26 -111.66 44.04
N ILE A 316 57.91 -112.27 42.90
CA ILE A 316 58.21 -113.69 42.62
C ILE A 316 59.72 -113.94 42.56
N ILE A 317 60.46 -113.10 41.82
CA ILE A 317 61.92 -113.19 41.74
C ILE A 317 62.53 -113.04 43.13
N GLY A 318 62.03 -112.11 43.94
CA GLY A 318 62.43 -111.94 45.34
C GLY A 318 62.22 -113.22 46.16
N MET A 319 61.07 -113.89 46.03
CA MET A 319 60.81 -115.17 46.72
C MET A 319 61.78 -116.27 46.26
N ILE A 320 62.11 -116.31 44.98
CA ILE A 320 63.12 -117.24 44.43
C ILE A 320 64.50 -116.92 45.02
N CYS A 321 64.92 -115.66 45.05
CA CYS A 321 66.19 -115.26 45.64
C CYS A 321 66.27 -115.61 47.14
N VAL A 322 65.22 -115.32 47.92
CA VAL A 322 65.17 -115.65 49.35
C VAL A 322 65.22 -117.15 49.58
N SER A 323 64.52 -117.95 48.76
CA SER A 323 64.56 -119.41 48.86
C SER A 323 65.91 -120.02 48.43
N LEU A 324 66.73 -119.29 47.68
CA LEU A 324 68.08 -119.72 47.29
C LEU A 324 69.15 -119.42 48.37
N ILE A 325 68.90 -118.50 49.31
CA ILE A 325 69.85 -118.14 50.38
C ILE A 325 70.34 -119.37 51.15
N PRO A 326 69.48 -120.30 51.62
CA PRO A 326 69.93 -121.52 52.29
C PRO A 326 70.86 -122.38 51.46
N PHE A 327 70.57 -122.47 50.17
CA PHE A 327 71.36 -123.26 49.25
C PHE A 327 72.74 -122.62 49.02
N VAL A 328 72.79 -121.31 48.78
CA VAL A 328 74.06 -120.57 48.61
C VAL A 328 74.93 -120.65 49.86
N VAL A 329 74.34 -120.44 51.04
CA VAL A 329 75.06 -120.55 52.32
C VAL A 329 75.57 -121.98 52.54
N SER A 330 74.78 -122.99 52.20
CA SER A 330 75.19 -124.40 52.32
C SER A 330 76.35 -124.75 51.38
N VAL A 331 76.29 -124.30 50.12
CA VAL A 331 77.39 -124.46 49.14
C VAL A 331 78.65 -123.74 49.63
N TYR A 332 78.51 -122.53 50.17
CA TYR A 332 79.64 -121.77 50.73
C TYR A 332 80.31 -122.48 51.91
N PHE A 333 79.53 -123.06 52.84
CA PHE A 333 80.09 -123.82 53.97
C PHE A 333 80.88 -125.06 53.53
N ILE A 334 80.39 -125.78 52.50
CA ILE A 334 81.08 -126.94 51.94
C ILE A 334 82.37 -126.52 51.23
N SER A 335 82.34 -125.45 50.43
CA SER A 335 83.49 -125.03 49.62
C SER A 335 84.64 -124.43 50.43
N THR A 336 84.40 -123.96 51.66
CA THR A 336 85.41 -123.30 52.51
C THR A 336 86.03 -124.28 53.53
N GLU A 337 85.77 -125.60 53.42
CA GLU A 337 86.24 -126.68 54.33
C GLU A 337 86.02 -126.42 55.83
N THR A 338 85.06 -125.56 56.19
CA THR A 338 84.83 -125.19 57.60
C THR A 338 83.94 -126.19 58.37
N LYS A 339 83.18 -127.05 57.67
CA LYS A 339 82.20 -127.99 58.25
C LYS A 339 82.09 -129.28 57.45
N THR A 340 81.78 -130.38 58.12
CA THR A 340 81.52 -131.68 57.45
C THR A 340 80.14 -131.70 56.79
N LEU A 341 79.94 -132.55 55.77
CA LEU A 341 78.66 -132.66 55.04
C LEU A 341 77.47 -132.93 55.99
N GLU A 342 77.70 -133.72 57.04
CA GLU A 342 76.70 -134.07 58.05
C GLU A 342 76.25 -132.86 58.87
N GLU A 343 77.19 -132.00 59.27
CA GLU A 343 76.91 -130.77 60.01
C GLU A 343 76.08 -129.79 59.16
N VAL A 344 76.39 -129.66 57.87
CA VAL A 344 75.63 -128.79 56.96
C VAL A 344 74.19 -129.26 56.85
N ILE A 345 73.95 -130.57 56.71
CA ILE A 345 72.59 -131.14 56.64
C ILE A 345 71.79 -130.85 57.92
N MET A 346 72.41 -130.93 59.10
CA MET A 346 71.75 -130.58 60.37
C MET A 346 71.44 -129.08 60.51
N ILE A 347 72.21 -128.20 59.87
CA ILE A 347 72.05 -126.74 59.95
C ILE A 347 70.95 -126.23 59.01
N ILE A 348 70.72 -126.90 57.87
CA ILE A 348 69.73 -126.48 56.85
C ILE A 348 68.34 -126.18 57.45
N PRO A 349 67.72 -127.06 58.26
CA PRO A 349 66.40 -126.78 58.84
C PRO A 349 66.38 -125.52 59.73
N ARG A 350 67.43 -125.32 60.54
CA ARG A 350 67.57 -124.13 61.39
C ARG A 350 67.72 -122.87 60.56
N LEU A 351 68.44 -122.96 59.45
CA LEU A 351 68.69 -121.84 58.56
C LEU A 351 67.43 -121.45 57.76
N VAL A 352 66.64 -122.43 57.30
CA VAL A 352 65.33 -122.18 56.67
C VAL A 352 64.38 -121.45 57.64
N ILE A 353 64.34 -121.87 58.90
CA ILE A 353 63.53 -121.19 59.93
C ILE A 353 64.04 -119.75 60.18
N ALA A 354 65.35 -119.53 60.17
CA ALA A 354 65.96 -118.21 60.36
C ALA A 354 65.64 -117.21 59.23
N ILE A 355 65.38 -117.69 58.02
CA ILE A 355 65.10 -116.85 56.83
C ILE A 355 63.59 -116.58 56.67
N LEU A 356 62.74 -117.25 57.44
CA LEU A 356 61.28 -117.08 57.39
C LEU A 356 60.81 -115.63 57.60
N PRO A 357 61.37 -114.82 58.53
CA PRO A 357 61.03 -113.41 58.66
C PRO A 357 61.31 -112.58 57.41
N LEU A 358 62.30 -112.97 56.60
CA LEU A 358 62.63 -112.31 55.33
C LEU A 358 61.62 -112.65 54.22
N TYR A 359 60.97 -113.81 54.30
CA TYR A 359 59.98 -114.24 53.30
C TYR A 359 58.66 -113.48 53.39
N ILE A 360 58.27 -113.05 54.60
CA ILE A 360 56.98 -112.39 54.87
C ILE A 360 56.82 -111.07 54.08
N PRO A 361 57.78 -110.11 54.11
CA PRO A 361 57.65 -108.87 53.34
C PRO A 361 57.58 -109.08 51.83
N VAL A 362 58.33 -110.06 51.31
CA VAL A 362 58.36 -110.34 49.87
C VAL A 362 57.05 -110.99 49.41
N LEU A 363 56.51 -111.91 50.21
CA LEU A 363 55.21 -112.52 49.97
C LEU A 363 54.09 -111.48 50.05
N TRP A 364 54.17 -110.52 50.99
CA TRP A 364 53.23 -109.41 51.05
C TRP A 364 53.24 -108.58 49.77
N LEU A 365 54.43 -108.20 49.29
CA LEU A 365 54.58 -107.41 48.08
C LEU A 365 53.96 -108.11 46.86
N ALA A 366 54.25 -109.41 46.69
CA ALA A 366 53.65 -110.20 45.63
C ALA A 366 52.12 -110.34 45.79
N TYR A 367 51.63 -110.55 47.02
CA TYR A 367 50.19 -110.69 47.28
C TYR A 367 49.40 -109.41 46.99
N SER A 368 49.90 -108.28 47.50
CA SER A 368 49.31 -106.96 47.31
C SER A 368 49.29 -106.58 45.83
N ALA A 369 50.41 -106.78 45.12
CA ALA A 369 50.48 -106.53 43.68
C ALA A 369 49.45 -107.36 42.90
N ASN A 370 49.27 -108.64 43.22
CA ASN A 370 48.27 -109.49 42.58
C ASN A 370 46.82 -109.04 42.83
N LYS A 371 46.50 -108.60 44.06
CA LYS A 371 45.17 -108.06 44.38
C LYS A 371 44.88 -106.78 43.58
N SER A 372 45.84 -105.85 43.55
CA SER A 372 45.74 -104.60 42.78
C SER A 372 45.66 -104.86 41.27
N LEU A 373 46.30 -105.91 40.75
CA LEU A 373 46.19 -106.29 39.33
C LEU A 373 44.77 -106.74 38.95
N ASN A 374 44.13 -107.55 39.78
CA ASN A 374 42.76 -108.01 39.52
C ASN A 374 41.77 -106.83 39.56
N LEU A 375 42.03 -105.84 40.42
CA LEU A 375 41.26 -104.61 40.49
C LEU A 375 41.38 -103.78 39.21
N SER A 376 42.61 -103.51 38.76
CA SER A 376 42.84 -102.67 37.57
C SER A 376 42.29 -103.33 36.29
N LYS A 377 42.36 -104.67 36.16
CA LYS A 377 41.70 -105.40 35.06
C LYS A 377 40.20 -105.09 34.95
N ARG A 378 39.49 -105.11 36.08
CA ARG A 378 38.06 -104.79 36.11
C ARG A 378 37.80 -103.33 35.73
N LEU A 379 38.62 -102.42 36.24
CA LEU A 379 38.50 -101.00 35.94
C LEU A 379 38.73 -100.71 34.44
N ILE A 380 39.68 -101.41 33.82
CA ILE A 380 39.92 -101.37 32.37
C ILE A 380 38.70 -101.88 31.58
N GLU A 381 38.05 -102.97 32.03
CA GLU A 381 36.82 -103.48 31.40
C GLU A 381 35.68 -102.46 31.47
N GLU A 382 35.47 -101.85 32.63
CA GLU A 382 34.45 -100.81 32.83
C GLU A 382 34.71 -99.55 31.98
N TYR A 383 35.95 -99.03 31.99
CA TYR A 383 36.30 -97.88 31.15
C TYR A 383 36.21 -98.21 29.66
N THR A 384 36.54 -99.44 29.26
CA THR A 384 36.38 -99.89 27.88
C THR A 384 34.91 -99.94 27.48
N HIS A 385 34.03 -100.46 28.35
CA HIS A 385 32.59 -100.47 28.10
C HIS A 385 32.04 -99.04 27.95
N LYS A 386 32.43 -98.12 28.83
CA LYS A 386 32.02 -96.71 28.77
C LYS A 386 32.58 -95.96 27.55
N GLU A 387 33.82 -96.26 27.16
CA GLU A 387 34.44 -95.74 25.93
C GLU A 387 33.66 -96.21 24.69
N VAL A 388 33.37 -97.51 24.58
CA VAL A 388 32.65 -98.09 23.45
C VAL A 388 31.21 -97.57 23.40
N LEU A 389 30.53 -97.46 24.54
CA LEU A 389 29.19 -96.90 24.59
C LEU A 389 29.16 -95.45 24.12
N SER A 390 30.11 -94.64 24.56
CA SER A 390 30.23 -93.24 24.14
C SER A 390 30.47 -93.15 22.62
N LYS A 391 31.38 -93.94 22.05
CA LYS A 391 31.59 -93.99 20.58
C LYS A 391 30.36 -94.50 19.83
N THR A 392 29.63 -95.46 20.40
CA THR A 392 28.39 -95.99 19.81
C THR A 392 27.30 -94.92 19.79
N PHE A 393 27.20 -94.10 20.83
CA PHE A 393 26.30 -92.95 20.84
C PHE A 393 26.66 -91.94 19.77
N GLU A 394 27.95 -91.66 19.52
CA GLU A 394 28.36 -90.73 18.45
C GLU A 394 27.84 -91.21 17.09
N GLY A 395 28.00 -92.52 16.81
CA GLY A 395 27.46 -93.14 15.61
C GLY A 395 25.92 -93.10 15.54
N LEU A 396 25.22 -93.41 16.63
CA LEU A 396 23.75 -93.37 16.69
C LEU A 396 23.21 -91.94 16.60
N SER A 397 23.87 -90.97 17.23
CA SER A 397 23.53 -89.55 17.17
C SER A 397 23.63 -89.04 15.73
N SER A 398 24.72 -89.40 15.02
CA SER A 398 24.88 -89.12 13.59
C SER A 398 23.81 -89.81 12.73
N GLN A 399 23.42 -91.05 13.05
CA GLN A 399 22.34 -91.73 12.33
C GLN A 399 20.96 -91.07 12.55
N ILE A 400 20.66 -90.65 13.78
CA ILE A 400 19.39 -89.98 14.13
C ILE A 400 19.28 -88.61 13.46
N GLU A 401 20.40 -87.91 13.30
CA GLU A 401 20.47 -86.65 12.55
C GLU A 401 20.15 -86.83 11.06
N ASN A 402 20.49 -88.00 10.49
CA ASN A 402 20.19 -88.34 9.10
C ASN A 402 18.75 -88.88 8.88
N VAL A 403 17.91 -88.95 9.92
CA VAL A 403 16.50 -89.36 9.81
C VAL A 403 15.66 -88.21 9.25
N LYS A 404 14.90 -88.47 8.16
CA LYS A 404 14.11 -87.44 7.45
C LYS A 404 12.97 -86.82 8.27
N ASP A 405 12.44 -87.54 9.27
CA ASP A 405 11.38 -87.05 10.14
C ASP A 405 11.96 -86.32 11.37
N LYS A 406 11.81 -84.99 11.38
CA LYS A 406 12.32 -84.12 12.45
C LYS A 406 11.69 -84.40 13.81
N LYS A 407 10.42 -84.85 13.88
CA LYS A 407 9.75 -85.14 15.16
C LYS A 407 10.27 -86.45 15.75
N MET A 408 10.35 -87.48 14.92
CA MET A 408 10.95 -88.77 15.31
C MET A 408 12.42 -88.62 15.70
N SER A 409 13.19 -87.81 14.96
CA SER A 409 14.59 -87.52 15.26
C SER A 409 14.76 -86.86 16.65
N ALA A 410 13.90 -85.90 17.00
CA ALA A 410 13.93 -85.26 18.31
C ALA A 410 13.62 -86.22 19.47
N GLU A 411 12.60 -87.08 19.33
CA GLU A 411 12.25 -88.08 20.34
C GLU A 411 13.38 -89.11 20.54
N LEU A 412 13.98 -89.59 19.44
CA LEU A 412 15.12 -90.51 19.48
C LEU A 412 16.35 -89.87 20.14
N ARG A 413 16.63 -88.58 19.89
CA ARG A 413 17.70 -87.84 20.56
C ARG A 413 17.49 -87.77 22.07
N ILE A 414 16.26 -87.49 22.51
CA ILE A 414 15.93 -87.42 23.95
C ILE A 414 16.11 -88.79 24.61
N LYS A 415 15.60 -89.86 23.99
CA LYS A 415 15.74 -91.22 24.52
C LYS A 415 17.20 -91.67 24.58
N LEU A 416 17.99 -91.31 23.56
CA LEU A 416 19.41 -91.60 23.50
C LEU A 416 20.18 -90.84 24.60
N LEU A 417 19.87 -89.56 24.83
CA LEU A 417 20.48 -88.74 25.89
C LEU A 417 20.17 -89.30 27.28
N TYR A 418 18.92 -89.71 27.53
CA TYR A 418 18.53 -90.36 28.78
C TYR A 418 19.32 -91.66 29.01
N SER A 419 19.47 -92.48 27.97
CA SER A 419 20.24 -93.74 28.05
C SER A 419 21.73 -93.49 28.35
N ILE A 420 22.33 -92.43 27.80
CA ILE A 420 23.70 -92.03 28.15
C ILE A 420 23.78 -91.61 29.62
N LEU A 421 22.84 -90.80 30.08
CA LEU A 421 22.86 -90.27 31.44
C LEU A 421 22.73 -91.41 32.46
N GLU A 422 21.84 -92.37 32.20
CA GLU A 422 21.67 -93.57 33.01
C GLU A 422 22.98 -94.37 33.13
N VAL A 423 23.65 -94.69 32.01
CA VAL A 423 24.90 -95.48 32.06
C VAL A 423 26.10 -94.72 32.63
N ASN A 424 26.14 -93.40 32.46
CA ASN A 424 27.21 -92.57 33.03
C ASN A 424 26.99 -92.25 34.51
N SER A 425 25.75 -92.34 35.02
CA SER A 425 25.42 -92.05 36.42
C SER A 425 25.97 -93.10 37.41
N GLU A 426 26.30 -94.31 36.95
CA GLU A 426 26.89 -95.34 37.79
C GLU A 426 28.40 -95.15 37.92
N ASN A 427 28.88 -94.97 39.17
CA ASN A 427 30.31 -94.84 39.46
C ASN A 427 31.04 -96.18 39.20
N PRO A 428 32.12 -96.20 38.39
CA PRO A 428 32.89 -97.42 38.09
C PRO A 428 33.45 -98.12 39.34
N GLY A 429 33.61 -97.39 40.46
CA GLY A 429 34.07 -97.96 41.74
C GLY A 429 33.02 -98.77 42.51
N LYS A 430 31.72 -98.63 42.21
CA LYS A 430 30.63 -99.25 43.00
C LYS A 430 30.60 -100.78 42.87
N LEU A 431 31.05 -101.29 41.73
CA LEU A 431 31.04 -102.72 41.42
C LEU A 431 32.20 -103.47 42.09
N ILE A 432 33.22 -102.77 42.58
CA ILE A 432 34.38 -103.34 43.27
C ILE A 432 33.99 -103.68 44.72
N THR A 433 33.49 -104.90 44.94
CA THR A 433 33.45 -105.50 46.28
C THR A 433 34.88 -105.80 46.71
N ASP A 434 35.33 -105.26 47.85
CA ASP A 434 36.65 -105.43 48.51
C ASP A 434 37.66 -104.26 48.42
N TYR A 435 37.25 -103.05 48.02
CA TYR A 435 38.13 -101.86 48.14
C TYR A 435 38.45 -101.51 49.62
N ASN A 436 37.52 -101.80 50.54
CA ASN A 436 37.62 -101.46 51.96
C ASN A 436 38.13 -102.60 52.86
N LYS A 437 38.65 -103.72 52.30
CA LYS A 437 39.18 -104.82 53.12
C LYS A 437 40.69 -104.76 53.20
N SER A 438 41.21 -104.79 54.43
CA SER A 438 42.63 -104.73 54.76
C SER A 438 43.48 -105.64 53.87
N ASP A 439 44.53 -105.07 53.28
CA ASP A 439 45.44 -105.74 52.35
C ASP A 439 46.43 -106.71 53.04
N HIS A 440 46.10 -107.17 54.25
CA HIS A 440 46.97 -108.03 55.03
C HIS A 440 46.90 -109.49 54.54
N PRO A 441 48.00 -110.08 53.99
CA PRO A 441 48.02 -111.43 53.44
C PRO A 441 47.61 -112.48 54.47
N LEU A 442 48.08 -112.35 55.72
CA LEU A 442 47.67 -113.27 56.79
C LEU A 442 46.19 -113.15 57.17
N MET A 443 45.60 -111.94 57.16
CA MET A 443 44.19 -111.75 57.49
C MET A 443 43.29 -112.34 56.41
N ASP A 444 43.64 -112.15 55.14
CA ASP A 444 42.90 -112.73 54.01
C ASP A 444 43.03 -114.28 53.97
N VAL A 445 44.23 -114.81 54.25
CA VAL A 445 44.43 -116.27 54.40
C VAL A 445 43.65 -116.80 55.61
N LEU A 446 43.59 -116.06 56.72
CA LEU A 446 42.85 -116.46 57.91
C LEU A 446 41.33 -116.46 57.63
N GLU A 447 40.79 -115.43 56.97
CA GLU A 447 39.39 -115.42 56.51
C GLU A 447 39.07 -116.57 55.54
N LYS A 448 39.97 -116.85 54.59
CA LYS A 448 39.85 -118.01 53.69
C LYS A 448 39.94 -119.34 54.45
N SER A 449 40.75 -119.43 55.51
CA SER A 449 40.86 -120.62 56.36
C SER A 449 39.61 -120.84 57.22
N VAL A 450 38.98 -119.78 57.71
CA VAL A 450 37.68 -119.83 58.39
C VAL A 450 36.60 -120.33 57.42
N LYS A 451 36.61 -119.84 56.17
CA LYS A 451 35.76 -120.39 55.10
C LYS A 451 36.06 -121.86 54.82
N LEU A 452 37.33 -122.28 54.82
CA LEU A 452 37.73 -123.68 54.64
C LEU A 452 37.20 -124.56 55.79
N SER A 453 37.25 -124.10 57.04
CA SER A 453 36.63 -124.79 58.18
C SER A 453 35.13 -124.97 57.96
N HIS A 454 34.42 -123.93 57.56
CA HIS A 454 32.99 -124.06 57.23
C HIS A 454 32.72 -124.98 56.03
N THR A 455 33.66 -125.15 55.09
CA THR A 455 33.53 -126.17 54.04
C THR A 455 33.91 -127.57 54.51
N ILE A 456 34.80 -127.72 55.50
CA ILE A 456 35.14 -129.02 56.11
C ILE A 456 33.95 -129.54 56.93
N ASP A 457 33.22 -128.64 57.60
CA ASP A 457 31.97 -128.96 58.28
C ASP A 457 30.93 -129.51 57.29
N LYS A 458 30.81 -128.91 56.10
CA LYS A 458 29.93 -129.42 55.02
C LYS A 458 30.41 -130.76 54.42
N ILE A 459 31.71 -131.02 54.38
CA ILE A 459 32.26 -132.30 53.89
C ILE A 459 32.04 -133.43 54.91
N SER A 460 31.94 -133.11 56.20
CA SER A 460 31.64 -134.07 57.26
C SER A 460 30.24 -134.70 57.16
N GLU A 461 29.34 -134.07 56.41
CA GLU A 461 27.97 -134.53 56.13
C GLU A 461 27.90 -135.57 54.99
N ILE A 462 29.00 -135.87 54.30
CA ILE A 462 29.07 -136.86 53.21
C ILE A 462 29.35 -138.28 53.77
N PRO A 463 28.47 -139.27 53.55
CA PRO A 463 28.63 -140.62 54.08
C PRO A 463 29.88 -141.32 53.50
N GLY A 464 30.74 -141.86 54.38
CA GLY A 464 32.00 -142.54 54.03
C GLY A 464 33.28 -141.72 54.28
N LEU A 465 33.19 -140.39 54.32
CA LEU A 465 34.31 -139.49 54.65
C LEU A 465 34.26 -138.95 56.10
N SER A 466 33.22 -139.30 56.85
CA SER A 466 32.99 -138.84 58.22
C SER A 466 34.13 -139.17 59.19
N LYS A 467 34.78 -140.34 59.07
CA LYS A 467 35.92 -140.70 59.93
C LYS A 467 37.15 -139.83 59.68
N ILE A 468 37.40 -139.46 58.42
CA ILE A 468 38.52 -138.58 58.04
C ILE A 468 38.20 -137.15 58.45
N ALA A 469 36.96 -136.70 58.23
CA ALA A 469 36.48 -135.39 58.66
C ALA A 469 36.56 -135.22 60.19
N VAL A 470 36.15 -136.21 60.99
CA VAL A 470 36.24 -136.16 62.46
C VAL A 470 37.70 -136.19 62.93
N MET A 471 38.59 -136.92 62.26
CA MET A 471 40.02 -136.91 62.60
C MET A 471 40.67 -135.55 62.32
N LEU A 472 40.33 -134.93 61.19
CA LEU A 472 40.79 -133.59 60.81
C LEU A 472 40.17 -132.50 61.69
N ASP A 473 38.88 -132.58 62.02
CA ASP A 473 38.20 -131.65 62.92
C ASP A 473 38.80 -131.71 64.34
N LYS A 474 39.03 -132.92 64.87
CA LYS A 474 39.65 -133.11 66.19
C LYS A 474 41.10 -132.60 66.23
N LYS A 475 41.86 -132.76 65.14
CA LYS A 475 43.23 -132.25 65.03
C LYS A 475 43.26 -130.73 64.84
N SER A 476 42.33 -130.18 64.04
CA SER A 476 42.13 -128.75 63.82
C SER A 476 41.77 -128.05 65.13
N LYS A 477 40.74 -128.52 65.85
CA LYS A 477 40.32 -127.96 67.14
C LYS A 477 41.42 -128.02 68.21
N ARG A 478 42.19 -129.13 68.29
CA ARG A 478 43.35 -129.19 69.19
C ARG A 478 44.41 -128.14 68.85
N MET A 479 44.76 -127.97 67.57
CA MET A 479 45.74 -126.95 67.17
C MET A 479 45.21 -125.52 67.43
N LEU A 480 43.91 -125.29 67.28
CA LEU A 480 43.28 -124.00 67.54
C LEU A 480 43.23 -123.67 69.04
N GLU A 481 42.92 -124.63 69.91
CA GLU A 481 42.96 -124.46 71.38
C GLU A 481 44.39 -124.27 71.90
N GLU A 482 45.36 -125.00 71.35
CA GLU A 482 46.78 -124.89 71.73
C GLU A 482 47.36 -123.53 71.32
N LYS A 483 47.02 -123.04 70.11
CA LYS A 483 47.34 -121.69 69.64
C LYS A 483 46.64 -120.60 70.46
N ARG A 484 45.38 -120.80 70.87
CA ARG A 484 44.63 -119.85 71.71
C ARG A 484 45.22 -119.73 73.12
N LYS A 485 45.69 -120.85 73.70
CA LYS A 485 46.43 -120.84 74.98
C LYS A 485 47.77 -120.12 74.87
N GLN A 486 48.52 -120.31 73.79
CA GLN A 486 49.77 -119.57 73.55
C GLN A 486 49.53 -118.07 73.31
N ALA A 487 48.48 -117.71 72.58
CA ALA A 487 48.12 -116.30 72.35
C ALA A 487 47.70 -115.58 73.65
N ASN A 488 46.92 -116.24 74.51
CA ASN A 488 46.53 -115.66 75.81
C ASN A 488 47.72 -115.52 76.76
N ALA A 489 48.62 -116.52 76.83
CA ALA A 489 49.83 -116.43 77.65
C ALA A 489 50.79 -115.33 77.19
N GLY A 490 50.86 -115.07 75.87
CA GLY A 490 51.63 -113.95 75.32
C GLY A 490 51.00 -112.59 75.58
N LEU A 491 49.67 -112.49 75.59
CA LEU A 491 48.96 -111.24 75.87
C LEU A 491 49.04 -110.86 77.37
N GLU A 492 49.02 -111.85 78.25
CA GLU A 492 49.14 -111.67 79.71
C GLU A 492 50.56 -111.20 80.10
N ALA A 493 51.59 -111.64 79.38
CA ALA A 493 52.98 -111.17 79.57
C ALA A 493 53.25 -109.75 79.03
N VAL A 494 52.44 -109.25 78.08
CA VAL A 494 52.58 -107.88 77.54
C VAL A 494 51.80 -106.86 78.37
N LEU A 495 50.71 -107.27 79.03
CA LEU A 495 49.89 -106.39 79.87
C LEU A 495 50.52 -106.10 81.26
N GLU A 496 51.52 -106.87 81.70
CA GLU A 496 52.28 -106.58 82.93
C GLU A 496 53.39 -105.53 82.74
N ASP A 497 53.78 -105.19 81.50
CA ASP A 497 54.98 -104.36 81.21
C ASP A 497 54.66 -102.88 80.87
N GLU A 498 53.39 -102.49 80.64
CA GLU A 498 52.98 -101.13 80.25
C GLU A 498 52.41 -100.26 81.41
N GLY A 499 52.89 -100.46 82.63
CA GLY A 499 52.49 -99.66 83.79
C GLY A 499 53.52 -98.61 84.22
N GLU A 500 53.75 -97.53 83.46
CA GLU A 500 54.24 -96.21 83.97
C GLU A 500 54.45 -95.16 82.85
N GLY A 501 53.75 -94.02 82.91
CA GLY A 501 54.23 -92.73 82.36
C GLY A 501 53.36 -91.99 81.33
N ASP A 502 52.77 -90.87 81.77
CA ASP A 502 51.76 -89.96 81.16
C ASP A 502 52.36 -88.85 80.21
N PRO A 503 51.54 -88.09 79.43
CA PRO A 503 51.89 -87.25 78.27
C PRO A 503 51.75 -85.71 78.48
N GLU A 504 52.20 -84.88 77.53
CA GLU A 504 51.81 -83.48 77.16
C GLU A 504 52.88 -82.90 76.18
N ASP A 505 52.71 -81.95 75.25
CA ASP A 505 51.66 -80.99 74.85
C ASP A 505 52.04 -80.39 73.46
N ASP A 506 51.12 -79.66 72.78
CA ASP A 506 51.37 -78.34 72.11
C ASP A 506 50.43 -78.01 70.94
N ALA A 507 49.95 -76.75 70.94
CA ALA A 507 49.06 -76.11 69.97
C ALA A 507 49.63 -74.76 69.46
N ALA A 508 49.41 -74.43 68.17
CA ALA A 508 49.49 -73.09 67.54
C ALA A 508 49.03 -73.21 66.06
N ALA A 509 48.44 -72.26 65.31
CA ALA A 509 48.02 -70.86 65.42
C ALA A 509 47.04 -70.60 64.24
N THR A 510 46.20 -69.56 64.30
CA THR A 510 45.44 -69.05 63.13
C THR A 510 45.45 -67.52 63.09
N GLU A 511 45.78 -66.98 61.92
CA GLU A 511 45.82 -65.56 61.57
C GLU A 511 45.10 -65.37 60.20
N ASP A 512 44.30 -64.31 60.11
CA ASP A 512 43.78 -63.53 58.96
C ASP A 512 43.37 -64.16 57.61
N ILE A 513 42.25 -63.66 57.04
CA ILE A 513 42.16 -62.99 55.71
C ILE A 513 40.69 -62.61 55.34
N LYS A 514 40.53 -61.29 55.09
CA LYS A 514 39.78 -60.54 54.05
C LYS A 514 38.37 -60.94 53.56
N ASP A 515 37.51 -59.91 53.64
CA ASP A 515 36.88 -59.13 52.54
C ASP A 515 35.86 -59.77 51.57
N GLY A 516 34.88 -58.95 51.19
CA GLY A 516 33.83 -59.22 50.21
C GLY A 516 32.48 -59.47 50.87
N THR A 517 31.47 -58.63 50.73
CA THR A 517 30.70 -58.41 49.50
C THR A 517 29.44 -57.63 49.95
N LYS A 518 28.86 -56.73 49.15
CA LYS A 518 27.70 -56.94 48.25
C LYS A 518 26.79 -55.70 48.48
N THR A 519 26.09 -55.08 47.55
CA THR A 519 25.91 -55.20 46.09
C THR A 519 24.90 -54.10 45.72
N VAL A 520 25.03 -53.56 44.51
CA VAL A 520 23.87 -53.37 43.61
C VAL A 520 23.65 -54.69 42.89
#